data_AF-A0A522DWP1-F1
#
_entry.id   AF-A0A522DWP1-F1
#
_cell.length_a   1.000
_cell.length_b   1.000
_cell.length_c   1.000
_cell.angle_alpha   90.00
_cell.angle_beta   90.00
_cell.angle_gamma   90.00
#
_symmetry.space_group_name_H-M   'P 1'
#
loop_
_entity.id
_entity.type
_entity.pdbx_description
1 polymer ?
#
loop_
_entity_poly.entity_id
_entity_poly.type
_entity_poly.pdbx_seq_one_letter_code
_entity_poly.pdbx_strand_id
1 'polypeptide(L)'
;MTTFYQRVLKNIILALLILFVCLMIGLFGYHYTANIPWLDSLHNASMILSGMGPVVKIKTDIGKWFSSFYAIFSGVVFITNIGIILAPAIHRLYHRLHLEDQ
;
A
#
# COMPACT_ATOMS: atom_id res chain seq x y z
N MET A 1 -2.57 -19.02 22.09
CA MET A 1 -2.96 -17.60 21.93
C MET A 1 -1.77 -16.74 21.51
N THR A 2 -0.63 -16.78 22.21
CA THR A 2 0.60 -16.00 21.93
C THR A 2 1.15 -16.16 20.51
N THR A 3 1.16 -17.37 19.95
CA THR A 3 1.65 -17.64 18.59
C THR A 3 0.83 -16.97 17.49
N PHE A 4 -0.49 -16.82 17.70
CA PHE A 4 -1.37 -16.14 16.74
C PHE A 4 -1.12 -14.63 16.72
N TYR A 5 -1.02 -14.00 17.91
CA TYR A 5 -0.70 -12.57 18.01
C TYR A 5 0.67 -12.24 17.38
N GLN A 6 1.66 -13.12 17.53
CA GLN A 6 2.96 -12.97 16.87
C GLN A 6 2.86 -13.03 15.33
N ARG A 7 2.04 -13.94 14.78
CA ARG A 7 1.80 -14.02 13.32
C ARG A 7 1.10 -12.77 12.80
N VAL A 8 0.07 -12.30 13.50
CA VAL A 8 -0.64 -11.06 13.16
C VAL A 8 0.32 -9.86 13.20
N LEU A 9 1.12 -9.73 14.26
CA LEU A 9 2.07 -8.64 14.40
C LEU A 9 3.13 -8.67 13.28
N LYS A 10 3.68 -9.84 12.95
CA LYS A 10 4.65 -10.00 11.86
C LYS A 10 4.06 -9.57 10.52
N ASN A 11 2.80 -9.93 10.23
CA ASN A 11 2.12 -9.54 9.01
C ASN A 11 1.84 -8.04 8.96
N ILE A 12 1.44 -7.43 10.08
CA ILE A 12 1.26 -5.98 10.17
C ILE A 12 2.59 -5.25 9.93
N ILE A 13 3.68 -5.69 10.55
CA ILE A 13 5.01 -5.10 10.34
C ILE A 13 5.43 -5.22 8.87
N LEU A 14 5.25 -6.41 8.26
CA LEU A 14 5.53 -6.63 6.85
C LEU A 14 4.71 -5.68 5.96
N ALA A 15 3.41 -5.57 6.23
CA ALA A 15 2.50 -4.69 5.52
C ALA A 15 2.92 -3.21 5.63
N LEU A 16 3.29 -2.75 6.84
CA LEU A 16 3.79 -1.40 7.05
C LEU A 16 5.10 -1.13 6.32
N LEU A 17 6.01 -2.11 6.28
CA LEU A 17 7.27 -1.98 5.54
C LEU A 17 7.03 -1.88 4.04
N ILE A 18 6.13 -2.70 3.49
CA ILE A 18 5.73 -2.63 2.07
C ILE A 18 5.14 -1.25 1.76
N LEU A 19 4.19 -0.77 2.56
CA LEU A 19 3.59 0.55 2.37
C LEU A 19 4.63 1.67 2.48
N PHE A 20 5.56 1.59 3.43
CA PHE A 20 6.61 2.58 3.59
C PHE A 20 7.50 2.67 2.35
N VAL A 21 7.95 1.53 1.80
CA VAL A 21 8.75 1.50 0.57
C VAL A 21 7.97 2.07 -0.61
N CYS A 22 6.70 1.66 -0.77
CA CYS A 22 5.83 2.17 -1.85
C CYS A 22 5.55 3.67 -1.72
N LEU A 23 5.44 4.17 -0.50
CA LEU A 23 5.28 5.59 -0.22
C LEU A 23 6.53 6.37 -0.58
N MET A 24 7.72 5.86 -0.25
CA MET A 24 8.98 6.49 -0.64
C MET A 24 9.14 6.56 -2.16
N ILE A 25 8.77 5.49 -2.89
CA ILE A 25 8.75 5.50 -4.37
C ILE A 25 7.85 6.65 -4.89
N GLY A 26 6.65 6.80 -4.31
CA GLY A 26 5.74 7.90 -4.65
C GLY A 26 6.31 9.28 -4.35
N LEU A 27 6.85 9.46 -3.13
CA LEU A 27 7.45 10.69 -2.65
C LEU A 27 8.56 11.19 -3.60
N PHE A 28 9.54 10.33 -3.88
CA PHE A 28 10.66 10.69 -4.77
C PHE A 28 10.18 10.86 -6.21
N GLY A 29 9.32 9.97 -6.69
CA GLY A 29 8.82 10.03 -8.05
C GLY A 29 8.05 11.32 -8.33
N TYR A 30 7.12 11.73 -7.46
CA TYR A 30 6.42 13.00 -7.61
C TYR A 30 7.34 14.21 -7.47
N HIS A 31 8.28 14.18 -6.53
CA HIS A 31 9.22 15.29 -6.36
C HIS A 31 10.07 15.51 -7.63
N TYR A 32 10.65 14.45 -8.19
CA TYR A 32 11.55 14.56 -9.34
C TYR A 32 10.84 14.67 -10.70
N THR A 33 9.71 13.99 -10.90
CA THR A 33 9.02 13.98 -12.21
C THR A 33 7.99 15.08 -12.37
N ALA A 34 7.34 15.49 -11.27
CA ALA A 34 6.28 16.48 -11.25
C ALA A 34 6.71 17.84 -10.66
N ASN A 35 7.95 17.93 -10.13
CA ASN A 35 8.51 19.14 -9.51
C ASN A 35 7.61 19.70 -8.39
N ILE A 36 7.04 18.80 -7.60
CA ILE A 36 6.13 19.11 -6.48
C ILE A 36 6.97 19.20 -5.20
N PRO A 37 6.70 20.12 -4.25
CA PRO A 37 7.38 20.16 -2.95
C PRO A 37 7.34 18.82 -2.22
N TRP A 38 8.33 18.55 -1.35
CA TRP A 38 8.43 17.26 -0.64
C TRP A 38 7.18 16.90 0.16
N LEU A 39 6.63 17.85 0.92
CA LEU A 39 5.44 17.62 1.74
C LEU A 39 4.21 17.32 0.87
N ASP A 40 4.03 18.07 -0.21
CA ASP A 40 2.96 17.87 -1.18
C ASP A 40 3.11 16.55 -1.94
N SER A 41 4.35 16.15 -2.24
CA SER A 41 4.68 14.86 -2.85
C SER A 41 4.35 13.70 -1.92
N LEU A 42 4.69 13.82 -0.63
CA LEU A 42 4.35 12.84 0.40
C LEU A 42 2.84 12.73 0.54
N HIS A 43 2.15 13.86 0.63
CA HIS A 43 0.70 13.93 0.78
C HIS A 43 0.00 13.31 -0.44
N ASN A 44 0.40 13.69 -1.65
CA ASN A 44 -0.17 13.14 -2.88
C ASN A 44 0.11 11.64 -3.04
N ALA A 45 1.34 11.19 -2.76
CA ALA A 45 1.67 9.76 -2.75
C ALA A 45 0.83 8.98 -1.74
N SER A 46 0.64 9.52 -0.53
CA SER A 46 -0.18 8.90 0.52
C SER A 46 -1.64 8.76 0.10
N MET A 47 -2.21 9.80 -0.50
CA MET A 47 -3.59 9.79 -0.99
C MET A 47 -3.77 8.70 -2.05
N ILE A 48 -2.90 8.66 -3.06
CA ILE A 48 -2.95 7.63 -4.12
C ILE A 48 -2.74 6.21 -3.56
N LEU A 49 -1.76 6.04 -2.66
CA LEU A 49 -1.46 4.73 -2.04
C LEU A 49 -2.59 4.20 -1.16
N SER A 50 -3.40 5.10 -0.58
CA SER A 50 -4.60 4.74 0.17
C SER A 50 -5.84 4.49 -0.70
N GLY A 51 -5.73 4.61 -2.03
CA GLY A 51 -6.83 4.46 -2.97
C GLY A 51 -7.69 5.72 -3.14
N MET A 52 -7.30 6.83 -2.52
CA MET A 52 -7.92 8.13 -2.74
C MET A 52 -7.32 8.80 -3.99
N GLY A 53 -8.05 9.76 -4.56
CA GLY A 53 -7.59 10.48 -5.76
C GLY A 53 -6.40 11.41 -5.51
N PRO A 54 -5.80 11.96 -6.59
CA PRO A 54 -4.73 12.94 -6.47
C PRO A 54 -5.25 14.23 -5.85
N VAL A 55 -4.43 14.85 -5.01
CA VAL A 55 -4.73 16.11 -4.30
C VAL A 55 -3.92 17.28 -4.83
N VAL A 56 -2.84 17.00 -5.57
CA VAL A 56 -1.99 18.01 -6.21
C VAL A 56 -2.17 17.94 -7.72
N LYS A 57 -2.27 19.11 -8.37
CA LYS A 57 -2.35 19.20 -9.83
C LYS A 57 -0.97 18.99 -10.47
N ILE A 58 -0.83 17.90 -11.22
CA ILE A 58 0.40 17.56 -11.95
C ILE A 58 0.45 18.31 -13.27
N LYS A 59 1.47 19.15 -13.46
CA LYS A 59 1.60 20.04 -14.63
C LYS A 59 2.53 19.49 -15.72
N THR A 60 3.51 18.66 -15.36
CA THR A 60 4.50 18.09 -16.29
C THR A 60 3.98 16.82 -16.94
N ASP A 61 4.38 16.56 -18.19
CA ASP A 61 3.94 15.34 -18.89
C ASP A 61 4.61 14.08 -18.34
N ILE A 62 5.90 14.17 -17.98
CA ILE A 62 6.62 13.06 -17.32
C ILE A 62 5.98 12.74 -15.95
N GLY A 63 5.56 13.77 -15.20
CA GLY A 63 4.85 13.59 -13.93
C GLY A 63 3.48 12.91 -14.10
N LYS A 64 2.76 13.20 -15.20
CA LYS A 64 1.49 12.51 -15.50
C LYS A 64 1.73 11.03 -15.79
N TRP A 65 2.73 10.72 -16.61
CA TRP A 65 3.12 9.32 -16.86
C TRP A 65 3.46 8.59 -15.56
N PHE A 66 4.32 9.17 -14.73
CA PHE A 66 4.65 8.62 -13.42
C PHE A 66 3.38 8.39 -12.58
N SER A 67 2.52 9.41 -12.48
CA SER A 67 1.30 9.33 -11.68
C SER A 67 0.34 8.24 -12.16
N SER A 68 0.22 8.03 -13.47
CA SER A 68 -0.64 6.99 -14.04
C SER A 68 -0.16 5.60 -13.66
N PHE A 69 1.14 5.32 -13.80
CA PHE A 69 1.71 4.03 -13.39
C PHE A 69 1.69 3.86 -11.86
N TYR A 70 2.01 4.92 -11.12
CA TYR A 70 2.00 4.90 -9.67
C TYR A 70 0.59 4.65 -9.11
N ALA A 71 -0.46 5.18 -9.73
CA ALA A 71 -1.84 4.94 -9.31
C ALA A 71 -2.26 3.46 -9.49
N ILE A 72 -1.91 2.84 -10.62
CA ILE A 72 -2.21 1.42 -10.86
C ILE A 72 -1.43 0.54 -9.87
N PHE A 73 -0.13 0.79 -9.74
CA PHE A 73 0.74 0.12 -8.78
C PHE A 73 0.19 0.23 -7.36
N SER A 74 -0.17 1.44 -6.94
CA SER A 74 -0.72 1.75 -5.62
C SER A 74 -2.02 1.00 -5.35
N GLY A 75 -2.92 0.92 -6.33
CA GLY A 75 -4.16 0.16 -6.20
C GLY A 75 -3.91 -1.33 -5.94
N VAL A 76 -2.96 -1.94 -6.65
CA VAL A 76 -2.56 -3.34 -6.43
C VAL A 76 -1.95 -3.50 -5.04
N VAL A 77 -0.99 -2.65 -4.67
CA VAL A 77 -0.34 -2.68 -3.36
C VAL A 77 -1.36 -2.55 -2.23
N PHE A 78 -2.32 -1.63 -2.33
CA PHE A 78 -3.36 -1.44 -1.32
C PHE A 78 -4.16 -2.72 -1.06
N ILE A 79 -4.64 -3.36 -2.13
CA ILE A 79 -5.40 -4.62 -2.04
C ILE A 79 -4.53 -5.75 -1.49
N THR A 80 -3.30 -5.91 -2.00
CA THR A 80 -2.35 -6.91 -1.51
C THR A 80 -2.07 -6.74 -0.02
N ASN A 81 -1.92 -5.49 0.44
CA ASN A 81 -1.61 -5.18 1.82
C ASN A 81 -2.76 -5.56 2.77
N ILE A 82 -4.01 -5.31 2.37
CA ILE A 82 -5.20 -5.80 3.08
C ILE A 82 -5.17 -7.34 3.16
N GLY A 83 -4.85 -8.03 2.06
CA GLY A 83 -4.71 -9.48 2.02
C GLY A 83 -3.68 -10.02 3.03
N ILE A 84 -2.51 -9.39 3.12
CA ILE A 84 -1.44 -9.78 4.07
C ILE A 84 -1.91 -9.65 5.52
N ILE A 85 -2.60 -8.56 5.85
CA ILE A 85 -3.12 -8.30 7.19
C ILE A 85 -4.23 -9.30 7.56
N LEU A 86 -5.12 -9.62 6.62
CA LEU A 86 -6.25 -10.53 6.85
C LEU A 86 -5.87 -12.02 6.79
N ALA A 87 -4.77 -12.39 6.12
CA ALA A 87 -4.33 -13.79 5.98
C ALA A 87 -4.38 -14.64 7.27
N PRO A 88 -3.86 -14.22 8.43
CA PRO A 88 -3.90 -15.03 9.65
C PRO A 88 -5.33 -15.18 10.19
N ALA A 89 -6.18 -14.17 10.05
CA ALA A 89 -7.58 -14.23 10.46
C ALA A 89 -8.37 -15.18 9.55
N ILE A 90 -8.16 -15.10 8.23
CA ILE A 90 -8.77 -15.97 7.24
C ILE A 90 -8.33 -17.42 7.46
N HIS A 91 -7.03 -17.69 7.61
CA HIS A 91 -6.53 -19.03 7.92
C HIS A 91 -7.15 -19.60 9.21
N ARG A 92 -7.34 -18.77 10.24
CA ARG A 92 -7.99 -19.21 11.49
C ARG A 92 -9.47 -19.51 11.29
N LEU A 93 -10.16 -18.74 10.43
CA LEU A 93 -11.55 -18.98 10.07
C LEU A 93 -11.70 -20.32 9.34
N TYR A 94 -10.86 -20.59 8.34
CA TYR A 94 -10.84 -21.87 7.62
C TYR A 94 -10.67 -23.08 8.55
N HIS A 95 -9.68 -23.03 9.45
CA HIS A 95 -9.44 -24.09 10.43
C HIS A 95 -10.62 -24.27 11.41
N ARG A 96 -11.35 -23.20 11.77
CA ARG A 96 -12.53 -23.29 12.65
C ARG A 96 -13.78 -23.81 11.94
N LEU A 97 -13.87 -23.65 10.63
CA LEU A 97 -15.00 -24.10 9.83
C LEU A 97 -14.84 -25.56 9.34
N HIS A 98 -13.82 -26.30 9.81
CA HIS A 98 -13.50 -27.68 9.38
C HIS A 98 -13.35 -27.84 7.85
N LEU A 99 -12.95 -26.77 7.16
CA LEU A 99 -12.70 -26.78 5.72
C LEU A 99 -11.30 -27.31 5.36
N GLU A 100 -10.58 -27.88 6.34
CA GLU A 100 -9.24 -28.47 6.16
C GLU A 100 -9.26 -30.01 6.07
N ASP A 101 -10.42 -30.67 6.16
CA ASP A 101 -10.57 -32.14 6.07
C ASP A 101 -11.48 -32.60 4.89
N GLN A 102 -11.56 -31.82 3.80
CA GLN A 102 -11.92 -32.31 2.45
C GLN A 102 -11.04 -31.70 1.37
#